data_AF-A0AAW2GVZ6-F1
#
_entry.id   AF-A0AAW2GVZ6-F1
#
_cell.length_a   1.000
_cell.length_b   1.000
_cell.length_c   1.000
_cell.angle_alpha   90.00
_cell.angle_beta   90.00
_cell.angle_gamma   90.00
#
_symmetry.space_group_name_H-M   'P 1'
#
loop_
_entity.id
_entity.type
_entity.pdbx_description
1 polymer ?
#
loop_
_entity_poly.entity_id
_entity_poly.type
_entity_poly.pdbx_seq_one_letter_code
_entity_poly.pdbx_strand_id
1 'polypeptide(L)'
;MSRFLYVVLILTTATVSLSVELIEVYKWKYVDFVWRNMEEKTNAINNNQYNPYSCALYDVDKAPDGRVFVTSVRDEGVPASLMTVSNQLGPGGPLLDPYPNWSWYSNENDCNYIISVYRVSILCNHIFVLDCGKIGETKVCPPKLLIFNLEDDMLVKSIEIPPNIAENESGVGLFVTPLAYDPSHCHDINDVTVSTFLKFFMYNV
;
A
#
# COMPACT_ATOMS: atom_id res chain seq x y z
N MET A 1 5.00 -27.03 -52.56
CA MET A 1 4.32 -27.41 -51.30
C MET A 1 5.31 -27.70 -50.17
N SER A 2 6.22 -28.67 -50.31
CA SER A 2 7.18 -29.07 -49.25
C SER A 2 8.01 -27.92 -48.64
N ARG A 3 8.55 -27.02 -49.47
CA ARG A 3 9.39 -25.90 -49.02
C ARG A 3 8.63 -24.86 -48.18
N PHE A 4 7.32 -24.73 -48.40
CA PHE A 4 6.44 -23.82 -47.65
C PHE A 4 6.11 -24.40 -46.26
N LEU A 5 5.93 -25.73 -46.19
CA LEU A 5 5.75 -26.46 -44.92
C LEU A 5 6.97 -26.32 -43.99
N TYR A 6 8.20 -26.38 -44.52
CA TYR A 6 9.41 -26.17 -43.72
C TYR A 6 9.52 -24.73 -43.19
N VAL A 7 9.17 -23.73 -43.99
CA VAL A 7 9.19 -22.32 -43.54
C VAL A 7 8.15 -22.07 -42.45
N VAL A 8 6.95 -22.63 -42.58
CA VAL A 8 5.90 -22.54 -41.55
C VAL A 8 6.34 -23.26 -40.27
N LEU A 9 6.96 -24.45 -40.36
CA LEU A 9 7.46 -25.20 -39.20
C LEU A 9 8.57 -24.45 -38.43
N ILE A 10 9.47 -23.77 -39.17
CA ILE A 10 10.54 -22.94 -38.61
C ILE A 10 9.95 -21.66 -37.97
N LEU A 11 8.93 -21.04 -38.58
CA LEU A 11 8.25 -19.89 -37.98
C LEU A 11 7.49 -20.27 -36.69
N THR A 12 6.85 -21.45 -36.65
CA THR A 12 6.10 -21.91 -35.46
C THR A 12 7.00 -22.34 -34.30
N THR A 13 8.26 -22.70 -34.56
CA THR A 13 9.25 -22.98 -33.51
C THR A 13 9.96 -21.73 -33.03
N ALA A 14 9.94 -20.64 -33.81
CA ALA A 14 10.42 -19.32 -33.39
C ALA A 14 9.40 -18.56 -32.50
N THR A 15 8.15 -19.04 -32.42
CA THR A 15 7.14 -18.57 -31.45
C THR A 15 7.14 -19.42 -30.18
N VAL A 16 8.30 -19.89 -29.70
CA VAL A 16 8.40 -20.27 -28.29
C VAL A 16 8.22 -18.98 -27.52
N SER A 17 7.01 -18.82 -26.99
CA SER A 17 6.62 -17.75 -26.09
C SER A 17 7.77 -17.48 -25.14
N LEU A 18 8.24 -16.24 -25.06
CA LEU A 18 9.06 -15.77 -23.95
C LEU A 18 8.19 -15.87 -22.68
N SER A 19 8.08 -17.07 -22.12
CA SER A 19 7.46 -17.28 -20.82
C SER A 19 8.47 -16.77 -19.80
N VAL A 20 8.23 -15.56 -19.30
CA VAL A 20 8.94 -15.06 -18.12
C VAL A 20 8.47 -15.89 -16.93
N GLU A 21 9.34 -16.72 -16.40
CA GLU A 21 9.08 -17.44 -15.14
C GLU A 21 9.19 -16.43 -13.99
N LEU A 22 8.08 -16.18 -13.31
CA LEU A 22 8.06 -15.31 -12.14
C LEU A 22 8.54 -16.11 -10.92
N ILE A 23 9.54 -15.58 -10.23
CA ILE A 23 10.03 -16.16 -8.98
C ILE A 23 9.09 -15.72 -7.85
N GLU A 24 8.43 -16.68 -7.20
CA GLU A 24 7.61 -16.43 -6.02
C GLU A 24 8.53 -16.07 -4.84
N VAL A 25 8.55 -14.80 -4.45
CA VAL A 25 9.35 -14.32 -3.30
C VAL A 25 8.56 -14.47 -2.00
N TYR A 26 7.28 -14.10 -2.01
CA TYR A 26 6.38 -14.22 -0.87
C TYR A 26 5.00 -14.70 -1.31
N LYS A 27 4.30 -15.40 -0.41
CA LYS A 27 2.98 -15.96 -0.65
C LYS A 27 2.15 -15.95 0.63
N TRP A 28 0.88 -15.61 0.48
CA TRP A 28 -0.13 -15.68 1.53
C TRP A 28 -1.32 -16.53 1.10
N LYS A 29 -1.82 -17.36 2.01
CA LYS A 29 -3.18 -17.93 1.97
C LYS A 29 -4.20 -16.92 2.53
N TYR A 30 -3.79 -16.19 3.56
CA TYR A 30 -4.50 -15.08 4.18
C TYR A 30 -3.48 -14.20 4.91
N VAL A 31 -3.83 -12.94 5.13
CA VAL A 31 -2.97 -11.99 5.85
C VAL A 31 -3.09 -12.22 7.35
N ASP A 32 -1.96 -12.19 8.04
CA ASP A 32 -1.88 -12.15 9.49
C ASP A 32 -0.74 -11.21 9.90
N PHE A 33 -0.80 -10.71 11.12
CA PHE A 33 0.07 -9.62 11.58
C PHE A 33 1.05 -10.08 12.66
N VAL A 34 2.13 -9.32 12.82
CA VAL A 34 2.98 -9.41 14.00
C VAL A 34 2.26 -8.74 15.17
N TRP A 35 1.56 -9.53 15.98
CA TRP A 35 0.84 -9.04 17.17
C TRP A 35 1.78 -8.86 18.36
N ARG A 36 1.54 -7.86 19.23
CA ARG A 36 2.39 -7.66 20.42
C ARG A 36 2.26 -8.84 21.38
N ASN A 37 1.06 -9.43 21.45
CA ASN A 37 0.77 -10.66 22.17
C ASN A 37 -0.51 -11.31 21.62
N MET A 38 -0.76 -12.56 22.03
CA MET A 38 -1.94 -13.32 21.58
C MET A 38 -3.27 -12.80 22.13
N GLU A 39 -3.25 -12.07 23.25
CA GLU A 39 -4.45 -11.46 23.82
C GLU A 39 -4.95 -10.32 22.93
N GLU A 40 -4.05 -9.45 22.44
CA GLU A 40 -4.36 -8.38 21.49
C GLU A 40 -4.97 -8.94 20.20
N LYS A 41 -4.39 -10.00 19.65
CA LYS A 41 -4.96 -10.71 18.48
C LYS A 41 -6.37 -11.23 18.77
N THR A 42 -6.55 -11.89 19.91
CA THR A 42 -7.83 -12.50 20.29
C THR A 42 -8.90 -11.43 20.49
N ASN A 43 -8.54 -10.32 21.12
CA ASN A 43 -9.43 -9.17 21.31
C ASN A 43 -9.79 -8.52 19.97
N ALA A 44 -8.83 -8.34 19.06
CA ALA A 44 -9.09 -7.79 17.73
C ALA A 44 -10.06 -8.68 16.92
N ILE A 45 -9.93 -10.00 17.02
CA ILE A 45 -10.87 -10.95 16.39
C ILE A 45 -12.26 -10.83 17.03
N ASN A 46 -12.34 -10.87 18.36
CA ASN A 46 -13.61 -10.84 19.09
C ASN A 46 -14.37 -9.51 18.89
N ASN A 47 -13.65 -8.41 18.65
CA ASN A 47 -14.19 -7.09 18.39
C ASN A 47 -14.40 -6.78 16.90
N ASN A 48 -14.26 -7.77 16.00
CA ASN A 48 -14.33 -7.61 14.53
C ASN A 48 -13.34 -6.59 13.95
N GLN A 49 -12.27 -6.25 14.69
CA GLN A 49 -11.19 -5.38 14.24
C GLN A 49 -10.19 -6.11 13.34
N TYR A 50 -10.15 -7.44 13.42
CA TYR A 50 -9.34 -8.28 12.56
C TYR A 50 -10.10 -9.51 12.06
N ASN A 51 -10.15 -9.65 10.74
CA ASN A 51 -10.62 -10.82 10.03
C ASN A 51 -9.60 -11.18 8.92
N PRO A 52 -8.97 -12.37 8.96
CA PRO A 52 -7.94 -12.75 7.98
C PRO A 52 -8.45 -12.80 6.53
N TYR A 53 -9.77 -12.91 6.33
CA TYR A 53 -10.39 -12.96 5.00
C TYR A 53 -10.82 -11.58 4.47
N SER A 54 -10.77 -10.53 5.29
CA SER A 54 -11.09 -9.16 4.87
C SER A 54 -9.89 -8.41 4.28
N CYS A 55 -8.67 -8.86 4.57
CA CYS A 55 -7.45 -8.15 4.18
C CYS A 55 -7.08 -8.43 2.71
N ALA A 56 -7.27 -7.44 1.84
CA ALA A 56 -6.80 -7.48 0.46
C ALA A 56 -5.55 -6.60 0.30
N LEU A 57 -4.49 -7.15 -0.30
CA LEU A 57 -3.24 -6.42 -0.53
C LEU A 57 -3.34 -5.60 -1.84
N TYR A 58 -3.03 -4.31 -1.78
CA TYR A 58 -3.24 -3.37 -2.91
C TYR A 58 -1.95 -2.93 -3.60
N ASP A 59 -0.88 -2.73 -2.84
CA ASP A 59 0.39 -2.22 -3.34
C ASP A 59 1.57 -2.94 -2.69
N VAL A 60 2.69 -2.93 -3.39
CA VAL A 60 3.98 -3.41 -2.91
C VAL A 60 5.10 -2.52 -3.42
N ASP A 61 5.98 -2.07 -2.52
CA ASP A 61 7.18 -1.32 -2.88
C ASP A 61 8.37 -1.82 -2.05
N LYS A 62 9.58 -1.70 -2.57
CA LYS A 62 10.81 -2.19 -1.92
C LYS A 62 11.71 -1.02 -1.57
N ALA A 63 11.98 -0.85 -0.28
CA ALA A 63 12.90 0.16 0.21
C ALA A 63 14.36 -0.17 -0.10
N PRO A 64 15.26 0.84 -0.15
CA PRO A 64 16.69 0.63 -0.37
C PRO A 64 17.37 -0.28 0.69
N ASP A 65 16.86 -0.27 1.92
CA ASP A 65 17.32 -1.13 3.01
C ASP A 65 16.88 -2.60 2.89
N GLY A 66 16.07 -2.92 1.88
CA GLY A 66 15.60 -4.25 1.57
C GLY A 66 14.22 -4.60 2.14
N ARG A 67 13.63 -3.75 2.99
CA ARG A 67 12.26 -3.95 3.48
C ARG A 67 11.26 -3.92 2.32
N VAL A 68 10.26 -4.78 2.37
CA VAL A 68 9.16 -4.81 1.40
C VAL A 68 7.92 -4.28 2.10
N PHE A 69 7.43 -3.15 1.61
CA PHE A 69 6.22 -2.50 2.07
C PHE A 69 5.03 -3.07 1.33
N VAL A 70 3.93 -3.25 2.05
CA VAL A 70 2.66 -3.77 1.53
C VAL A 70 1.52 -2.96 2.11
N THR A 71 0.53 -2.65 1.30
CA THR A 71 -0.68 -1.93 1.76
C THR A 71 -1.92 -2.81 1.76
N SER A 72 -2.85 -2.51 2.67
CA SER A 72 -4.21 -3.04 2.67
C SER A 72 -5.17 -1.90 2.99
N VAL A 73 -6.16 -1.63 2.14
CA VAL A 73 -7.16 -0.59 2.43
C VAL A 73 -7.96 -1.00 3.65
N ARG A 74 -8.18 -0.08 4.60
CA ARG A 74 -8.96 -0.37 5.80
C ARG A 74 -10.45 -0.44 5.50
N ASP A 75 -11.04 -1.51 6.02
CA ASP A 75 -12.47 -1.78 6.08
C ASP A 75 -12.72 -2.65 7.33
N GLU A 76 -13.95 -3.13 7.52
CA GLU A 76 -14.28 -4.04 8.60
C GLU A 76 -13.35 -5.27 8.63
N GLY A 77 -12.68 -5.47 9.76
CA GLY A 77 -11.71 -6.55 9.95
C GLY A 77 -10.30 -6.30 9.39
N VAL A 78 -9.96 -5.08 8.96
CA VAL A 78 -8.61 -4.72 8.51
C VAL A 78 -7.93 -3.78 9.54
N PRO A 79 -7.01 -4.29 10.36
CA PRO A 79 -6.50 -3.55 11.52
C PRO A 79 -5.41 -2.53 11.19
N ALA A 80 -4.65 -2.72 10.10
CA ALA A 80 -3.57 -1.83 9.68
C ALA A 80 -3.52 -1.71 8.16
N SER A 81 -3.02 -0.57 7.66
CA SER A 81 -3.10 -0.23 6.24
C SER A 81 -1.76 -0.17 5.51
N LEU A 82 -0.68 0.03 6.24
CA LEU A 82 0.68 0.05 5.74
C LEU A 82 1.52 -0.85 6.63
N MET A 83 2.20 -1.81 6.01
CA MET A 83 2.96 -2.84 6.71
C MET A 83 4.26 -3.13 5.99
N THR A 84 5.17 -3.80 6.68
CA THR A 84 6.34 -4.45 6.08
C THR A 84 6.22 -5.98 6.18
N VAL A 85 6.82 -6.70 5.24
CA VAL A 85 6.92 -8.16 5.32
C VAL A 85 7.96 -8.53 6.38
N SER A 86 7.54 -9.22 7.44
CA SER A 86 8.44 -9.69 8.49
C SER A 86 9.08 -11.03 8.15
N ASN A 87 10.11 -11.40 8.92
CA ASN A 87 10.72 -12.75 8.86
C ASN A 87 9.94 -13.80 9.67
N GLN A 88 8.89 -13.41 10.39
CA GLN A 88 8.07 -14.35 11.16
C GLN A 88 7.08 -15.04 10.23
N LEU A 89 6.85 -16.34 10.46
CA LEU A 89 5.94 -17.15 9.64
C LEU A 89 4.72 -17.56 10.45
N GLY A 90 3.54 -17.30 9.90
CA GLY A 90 2.27 -17.84 10.37
C GLY A 90 1.73 -18.94 9.46
N PRO A 91 0.60 -19.57 9.81
CA PRO A 91 0.00 -20.62 8.98
C PRO A 91 -0.49 -20.13 7.61
N GLY A 92 -0.72 -18.81 7.49
CA GLY A 92 -1.12 -18.14 6.26
C GLY A 92 0.05 -17.71 5.37
N GLY A 93 1.26 -17.57 5.89
CA GLY A 93 2.41 -16.98 5.17
C GLY A 93 3.27 -16.12 6.11
N PRO A 94 4.22 -15.33 5.57
CA PRO A 94 4.95 -14.34 6.36
C PRO A 94 4.01 -13.38 7.10
N LEU A 95 4.28 -13.05 8.36
CA LEU A 95 3.46 -12.08 9.09
C LEU A 95 3.78 -10.67 8.60
N LEU A 96 2.77 -9.81 8.54
CA LEU A 96 2.93 -8.40 8.21
C LEU A 96 3.09 -7.57 9.48
N ASP A 97 4.13 -6.73 9.54
CA ASP A 97 4.40 -5.85 10.68
C ASP A 97 3.92 -4.43 10.36
N PRO A 98 2.94 -3.87 11.10
CA PRO A 98 2.45 -2.53 10.84
C PRO A 98 3.55 -1.48 10.90
N TYR A 99 3.51 -0.54 9.97
CA TYR A 99 4.54 0.49 9.84
C TYR A 99 4.03 1.87 10.27
N PRO A 100 4.84 2.69 10.97
CA PRO A 100 6.11 2.31 11.63
C PRO A 100 5.95 1.28 12.75
N ASN A 101 4.79 1.25 13.39
CA ASN A 101 4.40 0.27 14.40
C ASN A 101 2.91 0.45 14.74
N TRP A 102 2.37 -0.45 15.55
CA TRP A 102 0.97 -0.43 16.01
C TRP A 102 0.48 0.88 16.67
N SER A 103 1.36 1.75 17.20
CA SER A 103 0.92 3.03 17.76
C SER A 103 0.27 3.94 16.70
N TRP A 104 0.61 3.75 15.43
CA TRP A 104 0.01 4.45 14.28
C TRP A 104 -1.41 3.99 13.92
N TYR A 105 -1.97 3.02 14.66
CA TYR A 105 -3.30 2.43 14.44
C TYR A 105 -4.12 2.29 15.75
N SER A 106 -3.61 2.80 16.88
CA SER A 106 -4.20 2.54 18.21
C SER A 106 -5.23 3.59 18.68
N ASN A 107 -5.32 4.75 18.01
CA ASN A 107 -6.24 5.83 18.36
C ASN A 107 -6.65 6.56 17.08
N GLU A 108 -7.94 6.69 16.77
CA GLU A 108 -8.39 7.28 15.50
C GLU A 108 -8.98 8.69 15.68
N ASN A 109 -9.05 9.18 16.92
CA ASN A 109 -9.88 10.34 17.26
C ASN A 109 -9.24 11.70 16.97
N ASP A 110 -7.92 11.78 16.76
CA ASP A 110 -7.21 13.05 16.54
C ASP A 110 -6.61 13.20 15.13
N CYS A 111 -6.89 12.26 14.23
CA CYS A 111 -6.46 12.24 12.83
C CYS A 111 -4.94 12.36 12.56
N ASN A 112 -4.09 12.26 13.58
CA ASN A 112 -2.63 12.26 13.44
C ASN A 112 -2.06 10.89 13.04
N TYR A 113 -2.89 9.87 12.94
CA TYR A 113 -2.54 8.47 12.69
C TYR A 113 -2.78 8.07 11.24
N ILE A 114 -2.33 6.88 10.82
CA ILE A 114 -2.62 6.38 9.47
C ILE A 114 -4.03 5.79 9.46
N ILE A 115 -4.92 6.36 8.66
CA ILE A 115 -6.26 5.79 8.47
C ILE A 115 -6.20 4.72 7.39
N SER A 116 -6.10 5.07 6.10
CA SER A 116 -6.20 4.06 5.04
C SER A 116 -5.42 4.46 3.80
N VAL A 117 -4.56 3.56 3.34
CA VAL A 117 -3.55 3.78 2.30
C VAL A 117 -3.76 2.77 1.19
N TYR A 118 -3.93 3.27 -0.03
CA TYR A 118 -4.02 2.42 -1.21
C TYR A 118 -2.64 2.09 -1.76
N ARG A 119 -1.83 3.12 -2.02
CA ARG A 119 -0.49 2.99 -2.59
C ARG A 119 0.49 3.93 -1.92
N VAL A 120 1.76 3.57 -2.00
CA VAL A 120 2.88 4.37 -1.51
C VAL A 120 3.83 4.67 -2.67
N SER A 121 4.77 5.57 -2.41
CA SER A 121 5.91 5.80 -3.30
C SER A 121 7.16 5.91 -2.44
N ILE A 122 8.22 5.18 -2.77
CA ILE A 122 9.50 5.29 -2.09
C ILE A 122 10.49 6.05 -2.98
N LEU A 123 11.08 7.13 -2.45
CA LEU A 123 12.10 7.92 -3.13
C LEU A 123 13.03 8.56 -2.11
N CYS A 124 14.34 8.64 -2.41
CA CYS A 124 15.33 9.31 -1.55
C CYS A 124 15.36 8.80 -0.10
N ASN A 125 15.20 7.49 0.11
CA ASN A 125 15.08 6.88 1.45
C ASN A 125 13.92 7.43 2.30
N HIS A 126 12.87 7.93 1.64
CA HIS A 126 11.63 8.34 2.27
C HIS A 126 10.46 7.58 1.66
N ILE A 127 9.44 7.32 2.47
CA ILE A 127 8.18 6.76 2.01
C ILE A 127 7.10 7.83 2.07
N PHE A 128 6.43 8.00 0.94
CA PHE A 128 5.33 8.93 0.72
C PHE A 128 4.02 8.15 0.81
N VAL A 129 3.28 8.40 1.89
CA VAL A 129 2.08 7.67 2.28
C VAL A 129 0.87 8.56 2.05
N LEU A 130 0.06 8.22 1.07
CA LEU A 130 -1.15 8.96 0.74
C LEU A 130 -2.35 8.32 1.45
N ASP A 131 -2.69 8.87 2.60
CA ASP A 131 -3.83 8.46 3.43
C ASP A 131 -5.12 9.09 2.92
N CYS A 132 -6.10 8.27 2.57
CA CYS A 132 -7.38 8.73 2.04
C CYS A 132 -8.39 9.15 3.13
N GLY A 133 -8.09 8.86 4.41
CA GLY A 133 -8.92 9.25 5.54
C GLY A 133 -10.24 8.48 5.69
N LYS A 134 -10.42 7.36 4.97
CA LYS A 134 -11.65 6.56 4.97
C LYS A 134 -11.44 5.14 5.50
N ILE A 135 -12.44 4.63 6.22
CA ILE A 135 -12.58 3.21 6.55
C ILE A 135 -13.84 2.71 5.83
N GLY A 136 -13.66 1.81 4.86
CA GLY A 136 -14.70 1.52 3.87
C GLY A 136 -15.14 2.81 3.16
N GLU A 137 -16.45 3.07 3.15
CA GLU A 137 -17.01 4.31 2.60
C GLU A 137 -17.11 5.47 3.63
N THR A 138 -16.79 5.21 4.89
CA THR A 138 -16.94 6.19 5.97
C THR A 138 -15.73 7.12 6.01
N LYS A 139 -15.97 8.43 5.87
CA LYS A 139 -14.94 9.46 6.10
C LYS A 139 -14.69 9.62 7.60
N VAL A 140 -13.50 9.24 8.04
CA VAL A 140 -13.05 9.31 9.44
C VAL A 140 -12.20 10.56 9.66
N CYS A 141 -11.29 10.84 8.72
CA CYS A 141 -10.38 11.99 8.77
C CYS A 141 -10.28 12.71 7.43
N PRO A 142 -9.78 13.95 7.40
CA PRO A 142 -9.29 14.57 6.18
C PRO A 142 -8.18 13.70 5.54
N PRO A 143 -8.12 13.61 4.20
CA PRO A 143 -7.01 12.95 3.52
C PRO A 143 -5.72 13.73 3.75
N LYS A 144 -4.60 13.00 3.82
CA LYS A 144 -3.29 13.60 4.11
C LYS A 144 -2.15 12.86 3.41
N LEU A 145 -1.09 13.60 3.12
CA LEU A 145 0.19 13.05 2.71
C LEU A 145 1.12 13.03 3.92
N LEU A 146 1.55 11.83 4.31
CA LEU A 146 2.56 11.61 5.33
C LEU A 146 3.88 11.25 4.66
N ILE A 147 4.99 11.82 5.16
CA ILE A 147 6.33 11.54 4.68
C ILE A 147 7.14 11.03 5.86
N PHE A 148 7.65 9.80 5.76
CA PHE A 148 8.53 9.21 6.76
C PHE A 148 9.93 9.05 6.20
N ASN A 149 10.94 9.29 7.04
CA ASN A 149 12.31 8.88 6.77
C ASN A 149 12.45 7.38 7.04
N LEU A 150 12.96 6.61 6.09
CA LEU A 150 13.13 5.17 6.23
C LEU A 150 14.40 4.78 7.01
N GLU A 151 15.29 5.73 7.30
CA GLU A 151 16.47 5.45 8.13
C GLU A 151 16.11 5.19 9.61
N ASP A 152 15.17 5.96 10.15
CA ASP A 152 14.76 5.93 11.55
C ASP A 152 13.25 5.74 11.74
N ASP A 153 12.51 5.56 10.65
CA ASP A 153 11.05 5.41 10.58
C ASP A 153 10.27 6.59 11.20
N MET A 154 10.90 7.77 11.26
CA MET A 154 10.32 8.97 11.86
C MET A 154 9.49 9.77 10.84
N LEU A 155 8.36 10.31 11.31
CA LEU A 155 7.57 11.25 10.53
C LEU A 155 8.36 12.55 10.31
N VAL A 156 8.61 12.87 9.04
CA VAL A 156 9.24 14.12 8.62
C VAL A 156 8.19 15.21 8.39
N LYS A 157 7.08 14.86 7.73
CA LYS A 157 6.05 15.83 7.36
C LYS A 157 4.66 15.20 7.29
N SER A 158 3.66 15.94 7.75
CA SER A 158 2.25 15.65 7.55
C SER A 158 1.59 16.84 6.86
N ILE A 159 0.91 16.58 5.75
CA ILE A 159 0.24 17.61 4.95
C ILE A 159 -1.21 17.18 4.79
N GLU A 160 -2.11 17.85 5.52
CA GLU A 160 -3.54 17.70 5.27
C GLU A 160 -3.89 18.28 3.89
N ILE A 161 -4.69 17.54 3.11
CA ILE A 161 -5.12 17.97 1.79
C ILE A 161 -6.49 18.66 1.93
N PRO A 162 -6.58 19.97 1.58
CA PRO A 162 -7.81 20.73 1.70
C PRO A 162 -9.00 20.11 0.93
N PRO A 163 -10.24 20.21 1.44
CA PRO A 163 -11.42 19.66 0.78
C PRO A 163 -11.62 20.13 -0.66
N ASN A 164 -11.30 21.38 -0.97
CA ASN A 164 -11.41 21.92 -2.33
C ASN A 164 -10.43 21.31 -3.35
N ILE A 165 -9.43 20.56 -2.88
CA ILE A 165 -8.50 19.76 -3.70
C ILE A 165 -8.92 18.28 -3.64
N ALA A 166 -9.33 17.83 -2.45
CA ALA A 166 -9.62 16.44 -2.16
C ALA A 166 -10.95 15.93 -2.74
N GLU A 167 -11.93 16.82 -2.98
CA GLU A 167 -13.31 16.46 -3.22
C GLU A 167 -13.90 17.21 -4.43
N ASN A 168 -14.90 16.60 -5.08
CA ASN A 168 -15.73 17.30 -6.05
C ASN A 168 -16.79 18.18 -5.35
N GLU A 169 -17.64 18.86 -6.13
CA GLU A 169 -18.72 19.72 -5.61
C GLU A 169 -19.71 18.98 -4.68
N SER A 170 -19.81 17.66 -4.78
CA SER A 170 -20.66 16.81 -3.94
C SER A 170 -19.93 16.28 -2.69
N GLY A 171 -18.70 16.72 -2.41
CA GLY A 171 -17.89 16.24 -1.29
C GLY A 171 -17.31 14.84 -1.48
N VAL A 172 -17.28 14.33 -2.72
CA VAL A 172 -16.80 12.98 -3.04
C VAL A 172 -15.38 13.04 -3.59
N GLY A 173 -14.49 12.29 -2.97
CA GLY A 173 -13.13 12.08 -3.41
C GLY A 173 -12.49 10.84 -2.80
N LEU A 174 -11.45 10.33 -3.47
CA LEU A 174 -10.66 9.20 -3.00
C LEU A 174 -9.25 9.31 -3.56
N PHE A 175 -8.28 9.62 -2.71
CA PHE A 175 -6.86 9.56 -3.08
C PHE A 175 -6.36 8.12 -3.11
N VAL A 176 -5.66 7.76 -4.18
CA VAL A 176 -5.23 6.36 -4.40
C VAL A 176 -3.72 6.24 -4.59
N THR A 177 -3.12 7.06 -5.46
CA THR A 177 -1.70 6.88 -5.85
C THR A 177 -0.91 8.16 -5.59
N PRO A 178 0.13 8.13 -4.76
CA PRO A 178 1.19 9.13 -4.78
C PRO A 178 2.26 8.75 -5.81
N LEU A 179 2.87 9.74 -6.46
CA LEU A 179 4.07 9.58 -7.25
C LEU A 179 5.06 10.66 -6.83
N ALA A 180 6.10 10.26 -6.09
CA ALA A 180 7.19 11.13 -5.74
C ALA A 180 8.20 11.21 -6.90
N TYR A 181 8.65 12.41 -7.22
CA TYR A 181 9.68 12.67 -8.21
C TYR A 181 10.60 13.78 -7.74
N ASP A 182 11.91 13.60 -7.92
CA ASP A 182 12.93 14.55 -7.51
C ASP A 182 13.93 14.84 -8.63
N PRO A 183 13.91 16.04 -9.23
CA PRO A 183 14.90 16.43 -10.23
C PRO A 183 16.28 16.71 -9.63
N SER A 184 16.39 16.94 -8.32
CA SER A 184 17.64 17.25 -7.62
C SER A 184 18.52 16.01 -7.34
N HIS A 185 18.00 14.81 -7.63
CA HIS A 185 18.66 13.53 -7.36
C HIS A 185 18.96 13.30 -5.87
N CYS A 186 17.98 13.55 -5.02
CA CYS A 186 18.01 13.32 -3.58
C CYS A 186 19.02 14.19 -2.83
N HIS A 187 19.21 15.44 -3.27
CA HIS A 187 20.05 16.38 -2.54
C HIS A 187 19.30 17.08 -1.40
N ASP A 188 18.05 17.48 -1.64
CA ASP A 188 17.15 18.05 -0.64
C ASP A 188 15.74 17.45 -0.77
N ILE A 189 15.23 16.86 0.31
CA ILE A 189 13.89 16.26 0.34
C ILE A 189 12.78 17.30 0.11
N ASN A 190 13.06 18.58 0.36
CA ASN A 190 12.10 19.66 0.14
C ASN A 190 11.87 19.96 -1.35
N ASP A 191 12.76 19.51 -2.24
CA ASP A 191 12.63 19.67 -3.70
C ASP A 191 11.77 18.57 -4.33
N VAL A 192 11.37 17.55 -3.56
CA VAL A 192 10.53 16.46 -4.04
C VAL A 192 9.12 16.95 -4.35
N THR A 193 8.70 16.73 -5.58
CA THR A 193 7.32 16.96 -6.02
C THR A 193 6.53 15.65 -5.92
N VAL A 194 5.36 15.71 -5.29
CA VAL A 194 4.46 14.56 -5.17
C VAL A 194 3.20 14.83 -5.96
N SER A 195 2.99 14.05 -7.03
CA SER A 195 1.70 14.04 -7.74
C SER A 195 0.76 13.07 -7.04
N THR A 196 -0.43 13.54 -6.69
CA THR A 196 -1.46 12.71 -6.04
C THR A 196 -2.62 12.48 -7.00
N PHE A 197 -3.01 11.21 -7.18
CA PHE A 197 -4.07 10.83 -8.11
C PHE A 197 -5.36 10.54 -7.33
N LEU A 198 -6.41 11.31 -7.64
CA LEU A 198 -7.76 11.06 -7.17
C LEU A 198 -8.48 10.11 -8.11
N LYS A 199 -9.16 9.11 -7.54
CA LYS A 199 -10.17 8.34 -8.25
C LYS A 199 -11.51 9.05 -8.09
N PHE A 200 -11.93 9.77 -9.11
CA PHE A 200 -13.34 10.14 -9.25
C PHE A 200 -14.08 8.93 -9.78
N PHE A 201 -14.96 8.34 -8.95
CA PHE A 201 -15.94 7.43 -9.49
C PHE A 201 -16.88 8.24 -10.39
N MET A 202 -16.66 8.17 -11.70
CA MET A 202 -17.67 8.57 -12.67
C MET A 202 -18.79 7.53 -12.64
N TYR A 203 -19.63 7.54 -11.60
CA TYR A 203 -20.95 6.94 -11.72
C TYR A 203 -21.82 7.93 -12.49
N ASN A 204 -21.74 7.87 -13.83
CA ASN A 204 -22.90 8.20 -14.64
C ASN A 204 -23.77 6.95 -14.66
N VAL A 205 -24.89 6.99 -13.94
CA VAL A 205 -26.04 6.12 -14.21
C VAL A 205 -27.15 7.01 -14.76
#